data_AF-A0A9D8TGJ3-F1
#
_entry.id   AF-A0A9D8TGJ3-F1
#
_cell.length_a   1.000
_cell.length_b   1.000
_cell.length_c   1.000
_cell.angle_alpha   90.00
_cell.angle_beta   90.00
_cell.angle_gamma   90.00
#
_symmetry.space_group_name_H-M   'P 1'
#
loop_
_entity.id
_entity.type
_entity.pdbx_description
1 polymer ?
#
loop_
_entity_poly.entity_id
_entity_poly.type
_entity_poly.pdbx_seq_one_letter_code
_entity_poly.pdbx_strand_id
1 'polypeptide(L)'
;MKARILLTLFLVSAFTLSAAPNLVKVMPASGSENVGIAGSIVLMFDKDVVAGEAVCSLNGEKIVPTLISKVAKFEYAGLRYSTDYLLEVPAGAILDKSGEAFAGTTVKFTTEARPEVTPKLFDFVVDPNAVQTGAKVGKTIQSAFKAIPEKSAKRFYVFIKNGVYNERLTLPNTKQNVTFIGESRDGVIIQNSGNPAVEIYGKHIYFENLTFKATNNPDVTQYNIAIYAEGEQNIYKNVRFLGHQDTQRTGGDRHYMKDCEIHGTIDFIYGSGNVFYDECYIYLEKRNKMMSESTTWDTACVIAAGSHNITEPWGHVFSHCTIDGDPSNDNRYSLGRPWHNCARAVYINTVMKIKPFSFGWTSMGNPPTLYAEYGSVDAQGNPIDLSQRHNKYLYNDSLYVCDFSPVLTAEEAAKYTLRNVLAGSDAWHPDEICATHTAPVVALDAATLTWNAVPYTICYVIRSQGKFLDATTDCQYQLPAYGEYSVEAIGEYGFSSEPTKVLYADPAALTQPSAAYTYKVDAGMLHVESFLPNTSLKLFDMTGKCVLSQQMAGKTVFPINEQGLLLMQLENAQGRWVEKIILQ
;
A
#
# COMPACT_ATOMS: atom_id res chain seq x y z
N MET A 1 8.58 34.37 95.65
CA MET A 1 7.28 34.57 94.97
C MET A 1 7.51 34.36 93.48
N LYS A 2 6.65 33.57 92.84
CA LYS A 2 6.81 32.98 91.49
C LYS A 2 6.87 34.05 90.38
N ALA A 3 7.71 33.85 89.37
CA ALA A 3 7.46 34.36 88.01
C ALA A 3 7.88 33.27 87.00
N ARG A 4 6.89 32.84 86.22
CA ARG A 4 6.92 31.72 85.27
C ARG A 4 7.75 32.09 84.03
N ILE A 5 8.69 31.24 83.66
CA ILE A 5 9.25 31.19 82.29
C ILE A 5 8.27 30.38 81.45
N LEU A 6 7.68 31.03 80.44
CA LEU A 6 6.82 30.41 79.45
C LEU A 6 7.72 29.75 78.40
N LEU A 7 7.82 28.42 78.42
CA LEU A 7 8.49 27.64 77.38
C LEU A 7 7.48 27.41 76.26
N THR A 8 7.56 28.20 75.18
CA THR A 8 6.78 27.97 73.97
C THR A 8 7.36 26.74 73.26
N LEU A 9 6.71 25.59 73.45
CA LEU A 9 6.95 24.40 72.65
C LEU A 9 6.50 24.68 71.21
N PHE A 10 7.46 24.88 70.29
CA PHE A 10 7.17 24.69 68.86
C PHE A 10 6.99 23.19 68.64
N LEU A 11 5.74 22.73 68.54
CA LEU A 11 5.46 21.47 67.86
C LEU A 11 5.88 21.66 66.40
N VAL A 12 7.09 21.19 66.06
CA VAL A 12 7.36 20.76 64.70
C VAL A 12 6.49 19.52 64.52
N SER A 13 5.32 19.68 63.89
CA SER A 13 4.59 18.54 63.35
C SER A 13 5.55 17.83 62.42
N ALA A 14 6.04 16.66 62.85
CA ALA A 14 6.66 15.72 61.93
C ALA A 14 5.59 15.40 60.89
N PHE A 15 5.64 16.06 59.74
CA PHE A 15 5.03 15.54 58.54
C PHE A 15 5.73 14.21 58.33
N THR A 16 5.09 13.12 58.73
CA THR A 16 5.50 11.79 58.29
C THR A 16 5.39 11.85 56.78
N LEU A 17 6.53 11.92 56.09
CA LEU A 17 6.58 11.79 54.64
C LEU A 17 5.82 10.49 54.32
N SER A 18 4.71 10.61 53.59
CA SER A 18 4.01 9.43 53.09
C SER A 18 5.03 8.63 52.28
N ALA A 19 5.13 7.31 52.48
CA ALA A 19 5.99 6.52 51.62
C ALA A 19 5.48 6.60 50.18
N ALA A 20 6.36 6.55 49.18
CA ALA A 20 5.97 6.44 47.77
C ALA A 20 4.98 5.29 47.53
N PRO A 21 4.11 5.36 46.50
CA PRO A 21 3.23 4.25 46.14
C PRO A 21 4.04 3.04 45.66
N ASN A 22 3.70 1.85 46.15
CA ASN A 22 4.37 0.61 45.74
C ASN A 22 3.53 -0.14 44.71
N LEU A 23 4.18 -0.68 43.67
CA LEU A 23 3.55 -1.52 42.67
C LEU A 23 3.28 -2.92 43.24
N VAL A 24 2.01 -3.31 43.29
CA VAL A 24 1.54 -4.60 43.84
C VAL A 24 1.39 -5.65 42.74
N LYS A 25 0.89 -5.27 41.57
CA LYS A 25 0.64 -6.19 40.46
C LYS A 25 0.72 -5.50 39.11
N VAL A 26 1.16 -6.27 38.11
CA VAL A 26 1.16 -5.88 36.69
C VAL A 26 0.39 -6.93 35.89
N MET A 27 -0.47 -6.51 34.97
CA MET A 27 -1.16 -7.38 34.02
C MET A 27 -1.15 -6.76 32.62
N PRO A 28 -0.68 -7.46 31.57
CA PRO A 28 0.02 -8.75 31.62
C PRO A 28 1.32 -8.65 32.45
N ALA A 29 1.79 -9.76 33.02
CA ALA A 29 3.06 -9.76 33.75
C ALA A 29 4.21 -9.42 32.79
N SER A 30 5.26 -8.77 33.29
CA SER A 30 6.42 -8.48 32.43
C SER A 30 7.06 -9.79 31.96
N GLY A 31 7.36 -9.88 30.66
CA GLY A 31 7.79 -11.10 29.97
C GLY A 31 6.65 -11.99 29.47
N SER A 32 5.38 -11.57 29.55
CA SER A 32 4.28 -12.36 28.97
C SER A 32 4.40 -12.45 27.45
N GLU A 33 4.13 -13.64 26.93
CA GLU A 33 3.96 -13.91 25.50
C GLU A 33 2.47 -14.11 25.18
N ASN A 34 2.13 -14.09 23.89
CA ASN A 34 0.75 -14.25 23.40
C ASN A 34 -0.23 -13.23 23.98
N VAL A 35 0.23 -12.01 24.18
CA VAL A 35 -0.65 -10.91 24.60
C VAL A 35 -1.47 -10.43 23.40
N GLY A 36 -2.77 -10.25 23.58
CA GLY A 36 -3.65 -9.77 22.51
C GLY A 36 -3.21 -8.40 21.98
N ILE A 37 -3.40 -8.18 20.68
CA ILE A 37 -3.00 -6.93 19.99
C ILE A 37 -3.85 -5.70 20.35
N ALA A 38 -4.95 -5.91 21.07
CA ALA A 38 -5.75 -4.88 21.71
C ALA A 38 -6.08 -5.31 23.14
N GLY A 39 -5.96 -4.39 24.08
CA GLY A 39 -6.09 -4.68 25.50
C GLY A 39 -5.56 -3.56 26.36
N SER A 40 -5.12 -3.91 27.56
CA SER A 40 -4.59 -2.92 28.50
C SER A 40 -3.47 -3.46 29.35
N ILE A 41 -2.50 -2.61 29.66
CA ILE A 41 -1.52 -2.84 30.71
C ILE A 41 -2.06 -2.21 32.00
N VAL A 42 -2.20 -3.00 33.05
CA VAL A 42 -2.78 -2.59 34.33
C VAL A 42 -1.71 -2.67 35.40
N LEU A 43 -1.38 -1.52 36.00
CA LEU A 43 -0.55 -1.39 37.18
C LEU A 43 -1.45 -1.19 38.40
N MET A 44 -1.34 -2.08 39.39
CA MET A 44 -2.07 -1.97 40.67
C MET A 44 -1.10 -1.56 41.78
N PHE A 45 -1.49 -0.59 42.59
CA PHE A 45 -0.68 -0.03 43.66
C PHE A 45 -1.25 -0.36 45.05
N ASP A 46 -0.44 -0.17 46.09
CA ASP A 46 -0.85 -0.36 47.49
C ASP A 46 -1.75 0.77 48.01
N LYS A 47 -1.71 1.94 47.36
CA LYS A 47 -2.48 3.15 47.70
C LYS A 47 -3.01 3.87 46.45
N ASP A 48 -3.86 4.87 46.67
CA ASP A 48 -4.44 5.67 45.59
C ASP A 48 -3.36 6.47 44.86
N VAL A 49 -3.47 6.52 43.52
CA VAL A 49 -2.52 7.20 42.64
C VAL A 49 -3.19 8.30 41.81
N VAL A 50 -2.39 9.29 41.43
CA VAL A 50 -2.75 10.44 40.58
C VAL A 50 -1.66 10.67 39.53
N ALA A 51 -1.98 11.45 38.50
CA ALA A 51 -1.08 11.71 37.39
C ALA A 51 0.05 12.66 37.82
N GLY A 52 1.28 12.37 37.38
CA GLY A 52 2.39 13.30 37.46
C GLY A 52 2.68 13.95 36.10
N GLU A 53 3.84 14.61 36.00
CA GLU A 53 4.23 15.38 34.81
C GLU A 53 5.03 14.57 33.79
N ALA A 54 5.70 13.49 34.24
CA ALA A 54 6.51 12.67 33.35
C ALA A 54 5.64 11.83 32.40
N VAL A 55 6.07 11.72 31.14
CA VAL A 55 5.31 11.08 30.07
C VAL A 55 5.63 9.60 30.01
N CYS A 56 4.60 8.75 30.04
CA CYS A 56 4.75 7.32 29.79
C CYS A 56 4.82 7.05 28.28
N SER A 57 5.52 5.99 27.88
CA SER A 57 5.62 5.57 26.49
C SER A 57 5.38 4.07 26.32
N LEU A 58 4.86 3.66 25.16
CA LEU A 58 4.80 2.28 24.70
C LEU A 58 5.61 2.19 23.40
N ASN A 59 6.77 1.51 23.43
CA ASN A 59 7.77 1.53 22.34
C ASN A 59 8.16 2.96 21.91
N GLY A 60 8.35 3.86 22.87
CA GLY A 60 8.71 5.27 22.63
C GLY A 60 7.53 6.18 22.24
N GLU A 61 6.38 5.63 21.87
CA GLU A 61 5.16 6.41 21.58
C GLU A 61 4.44 6.79 22.85
N LYS A 62 4.07 8.07 22.99
CA LYS A 62 3.37 8.58 24.18
C LYS A 62 2.06 7.81 24.44
N ILE A 63 1.88 7.34 25.66
CA ILE A 63 0.65 6.71 26.14
C ILE A 63 0.21 7.32 27.47
N VAL A 64 -1.09 7.58 27.62
CA VAL A 64 -1.64 8.23 28.82
C VAL A 64 -2.45 7.20 29.61
N PRO A 65 -2.14 6.97 30.90
CA PRO A 65 -2.92 6.06 31.72
C PRO A 65 -4.25 6.69 32.13
N THR A 66 -5.29 5.87 32.19
CA THR A 66 -6.48 6.15 33.00
C THR A 66 -6.20 5.76 34.45
N LEU A 67 -6.32 6.71 35.38
CA LEU A 67 -6.03 6.52 36.80
C LEU A 67 -7.33 6.47 37.62
N ILE A 68 -7.56 5.39 38.34
CA ILE A 68 -8.74 5.21 39.21
C ILE A 68 -8.31 4.54 40.51
N SER A 69 -8.38 5.28 41.62
CA SER A 69 -7.95 4.82 42.95
C SER A 69 -6.53 4.23 42.88
N LYS A 70 -6.35 2.94 43.15
CA LYS A 70 -5.05 2.27 43.17
C LYS A 70 -4.60 1.70 41.82
N VAL A 71 -5.23 2.11 40.71
CA VAL A 71 -5.02 1.50 39.40
C VAL A 71 -4.57 2.54 38.37
N ALA A 72 -3.51 2.21 37.64
CA ALA A 72 -3.17 2.87 36.38
C ALA A 72 -3.38 1.89 35.22
N LYS A 73 -4.27 2.25 34.29
CA LYS A 73 -4.64 1.45 33.13
C LYS A 73 -4.18 2.12 31.84
N PHE A 74 -3.31 1.46 31.09
CA PHE A 74 -2.82 1.89 29.80
C PHE A 74 -3.54 1.09 28.72
N GLU A 75 -4.54 1.68 28.08
CA GLU A 75 -5.26 1.06 26.96
C GLU A 75 -4.41 1.12 25.69
N TYR A 76 -4.36 0.02 24.96
CA TYR A 76 -3.71 -0.05 23.66
C TYR A 76 -4.60 -0.82 22.68
N ALA A 77 -4.51 -0.46 21.41
CA ALA A 77 -5.14 -1.19 20.30
C ALA A 77 -4.23 -1.09 19.08
N GLY A 78 -4.29 -2.11 18.21
CA GLY A 78 -3.48 -2.12 17.00
C GLY A 78 -1.99 -2.28 17.26
N LEU A 79 -1.63 -3.16 18.17
CA LEU A 79 -0.26 -3.65 18.23
C LEU A 79 -0.02 -4.63 17.08
N ARG A 80 1.20 -4.67 16.56
CA ARG A 80 1.56 -5.64 15.52
C ARG A 80 1.63 -7.04 16.12
N TYR A 81 1.31 -8.06 15.34
CA TYR A 81 1.45 -9.46 15.75
C TYR A 81 2.94 -9.84 15.92
N SER A 82 3.21 -10.85 16.75
CA SER A 82 4.55 -11.41 16.98
C SER A 82 5.63 -10.35 17.26
N THR A 83 5.28 -9.28 17.98
CA THR A 83 6.13 -8.11 18.19
C THR A 83 6.34 -7.87 19.67
N ASP A 84 7.59 -7.58 20.05
CA ASP A 84 7.94 -7.17 21.40
C ASP A 84 7.55 -5.71 21.65
N TYR A 85 6.87 -5.48 22.77
CA TYR A 85 6.49 -4.17 23.26
C TYR A 85 7.05 -3.91 24.65
N LEU A 86 7.43 -2.66 24.89
CA LEU A 86 7.96 -2.14 26.14
C LEU A 86 7.14 -0.92 26.56
N LEU A 87 6.38 -1.05 27.63
CA LEU A 87 5.83 0.10 28.35
C LEU A 87 6.92 0.65 29.28
N GLU A 88 7.18 1.94 29.19
CA GLU A 88 8.05 2.68 30.08
C GLU A 88 7.22 3.68 30.91
N VAL A 89 7.25 3.51 32.22
CA VAL A 89 6.65 4.43 33.19
C VAL A 89 7.78 5.06 33.98
N PRO A 90 8.26 6.26 33.61
CA PRO A 90 9.37 6.89 34.30
C PRO A 90 8.98 7.34 35.71
N ALA A 91 9.98 7.59 36.56
CA ALA A 91 9.77 8.19 37.87
C ALA A 91 9.01 9.53 37.73
N GLY A 92 8.02 9.76 38.59
CA GLY A 92 7.22 10.98 38.57
C GLY A 92 6.11 11.02 37.51
N ALA A 93 5.88 9.93 36.75
CA ALA A 93 4.71 9.82 35.88
C ALA A 93 3.42 9.51 36.67
N ILE A 94 3.57 8.80 37.78
CA ILE A 94 2.49 8.40 38.70
C ILE A 94 2.91 8.82 40.11
N LEU A 95 2.01 9.49 40.83
CA LEU A 95 2.21 9.97 42.20
C LEU A 95 1.16 9.36 43.13
N ASP A 96 1.37 9.40 44.45
CA ASP A 96 0.27 9.24 45.40
C ASP A 96 -0.50 10.57 45.61
N LYS A 97 -1.62 10.53 46.34
CA LYS A 97 -2.42 11.74 46.66
C LYS A 97 -1.68 12.79 47.50
N SER A 98 -0.54 12.45 48.10
CA SER A 98 0.31 13.34 48.87
C SER A 98 1.39 14.02 48.01
N GLY A 99 1.54 13.59 46.75
CA GLY A 99 2.52 14.10 45.80
C GLY A 99 3.80 13.27 45.70
N GLU A 100 3.89 12.13 46.37
CA GLU A 100 5.11 11.30 46.38
C GLU A 100 5.18 10.42 45.12
N ALA A 101 6.33 10.44 44.44
CA ALA A 101 6.49 9.82 43.14
C ALA A 101 6.70 8.30 43.22
N PHE A 102 5.99 7.55 42.38
CA PHE A 102 6.37 6.20 42.04
C PHE A 102 7.76 6.21 41.38
N ALA A 103 8.64 5.28 41.78
CA ALA A 103 10.01 5.19 41.26
C ALA A 103 10.09 4.86 39.77
N GLY A 104 8.98 4.43 39.16
CA GLY A 104 8.89 4.01 37.78
C GLY A 104 8.99 2.49 37.61
N THR A 105 8.63 2.01 36.42
CA THR A 105 8.73 0.60 36.04
C THR A 105 8.75 0.45 34.53
N THR A 106 9.13 -0.73 34.07
CA THR A 106 8.99 -1.16 32.68
C THR A 106 8.20 -2.45 32.61
N VAL A 107 7.35 -2.59 31.60
CA VAL A 107 6.60 -3.83 31.33
C VAL A 107 6.89 -4.27 29.91
N LYS A 108 7.61 -5.38 29.76
CA LYS A 108 7.85 -6.01 28.46
C LYS A 108 6.79 -7.08 28.19
N PHE A 109 6.30 -7.19 26.97
CA PHE A 109 5.46 -8.32 26.54
C PHE A 109 5.59 -8.55 25.03
N THR A 110 5.22 -9.75 24.59
CA THR A 110 5.21 -10.12 23.17
C THR A 110 3.77 -10.40 22.76
N THR A 111 3.35 -9.79 21.65
CA THR A 111 2.00 -9.99 21.12
C THR A 111 1.84 -11.39 20.52
N GLU A 112 0.60 -11.85 20.47
CA GLU A 112 0.22 -13.11 19.83
C GLU A 112 0.65 -13.21 18.37
N ALA A 113 0.74 -14.44 17.87
CA ALA A 113 0.98 -14.69 16.45
C ALA A 113 -0.22 -14.27 15.61
N ARG A 114 0.05 -13.84 14.37
CA ARG A 114 -1.01 -13.54 13.41
C ARG A 114 -1.83 -14.81 13.16
N PRO A 115 -3.18 -14.76 13.26
CA PRO A 115 -4.02 -15.90 12.99
C PRO A 115 -3.77 -16.49 11.58
N GLU A 116 -3.72 -17.82 11.49
CA GLU A 116 -3.63 -18.50 10.20
C GLU A 116 -4.89 -18.28 9.37
N VAL A 117 -4.71 -18.25 8.05
CA VAL A 117 -5.78 -17.97 7.08
C VAL A 117 -6.32 -19.29 6.55
N THR A 118 -7.63 -19.49 6.61
CA THR A 118 -8.27 -20.64 5.97
C THR A 118 -8.26 -20.48 4.45
N PRO A 119 -7.67 -21.44 3.69
CA PRO A 119 -7.72 -21.42 2.24
C PRO A 119 -9.16 -21.39 1.71
N LYS A 120 -9.41 -20.54 0.73
CA LYS A 120 -10.69 -20.45 0.02
C LYS A 120 -10.52 -19.83 -1.37
N LEU A 121 -11.35 -20.28 -2.30
CA LEU A 121 -11.51 -19.63 -3.60
C LEU A 121 -12.27 -18.30 -3.46
N PHE A 122 -12.27 -17.51 -4.54
CA PHE A 122 -13.10 -16.31 -4.66
C PHE A 122 -14.58 -16.64 -4.46
N ASP A 123 -15.29 -15.76 -3.75
CA ASP A 123 -16.73 -15.91 -3.53
C ASP A 123 -17.52 -15.58 -4.81
N PHE A 124 -17.00 -14.68 -5.63
CA PHE A 124 -17.58 -14.29 -6.91
C PHE A 124 -16.52 -13.99 -7.97
N VAL A 125 -16.78 -14.40 -9.22
CA VAL A 125 -15.97 -14.05 -10.39
C VAL A 125 -16.79 -13.22 -11.37
N VAL A 126 -16.27 -12.07 -11.76
CA VAL A 126 -16.83 -11.28 -12.86
C VAL A 126 -16.07 -11.62 -14.14
N ASP A 127 -16.76 -12.24 -15.10
CA ASP A 127 -16.22 -12.55 -16.43
C ASP A 127 -17.18 -12.02 -17.51
N PRO A 128 -16.80 -10.98 -18.27
CA PRO A 128 -17.68 -10.40 -19.28
C PRO A 128 -17.99 -11.41 -20.40
N ASN A 129 -17.13 -12.41 -20.58
CA ASN A 129 -17.24 -13.47 -21.58
C ASN A 129 -17.82 -14.78 -21.00
N ALA A 130 -18.34 -14.77 -19.76
CA ALA A 130 -18.90 -15.97 -19.14
C ALA A 130 -19.94 -16.64 -20.04
N VAL A 131 -19.78 -17.94 -20.29
CA VAL A 131 -20.78 -18.74 -21.03
C VAL A 131 -22.00 -18.98 -20.15
N GLN A 132 -21.80 -19.16 -18.84
CA GLN A 132 -22.85 -19.37 -17.85
C GLN A 132 -22.65 -18.45 -16.64
N THR A 133 -23.75 -17.95 -16.09
CA THR A 133 -23.77 -17.11 -14.89
C THR A 133 -24.58 -17.78 -13.78
N GLY A 134 -24.32 -17.43 -12.53
CA GLY A 134 -25.03 -17.98 -11.38
C GLY A 134 -24.64 -17.30 -10.08
N ALA A 135 -24.75 -18.03 -8.97
CA ALA A 135 -24.50 -17.48 -7.63
C ALA A 135 -23.03 -17.05 -7.39
N LYS A 136 -22.07 -17.60 -8.14
CA LYS A 136 -20.63 -17.35 -7.99
C LYS A 136 -19.96 -16.73 -9.22
N VAL A 137 -20.68 -16.56 -10.34
CA VAL A 137 -20.12 -16.02 -11.59
C VAL A 137 -21.14 -15.10 -12.25
N GLY A 138 -20.71 -13.91 -12.66
CA GLY A 138 -21.55 -12.95 -13.38
C GLY A 138 -20.76 -12.18 -14.44
N LYS A 139 -21.48 -11.49 -15.34
CA LYS A 139 -20.85 -10.71 -16.42
C LYS A 139 -20.53 -9.27 -16.05
N THR A 140 -21.11 -8.77 -14.96
CA THR A 140 -21.13 -7.35 -14.62
C THR A 140 -20.65 -7.12 -13.19
N ILE A 141 -20.10 -5.93 -12.92
CA ILE A 141 -19.68 -5.53 -11.57
C ILE A 141 -20.92 -5.41 -10.67
N GLN A 142 -22.05 -4.92 -11.20
CA GLN A 142 -23.30 -4.84 -10.46
C GLN A 142 -23.78 -6.21 -9.96
N SER A 143 -23.50 -7.29 -10.69
CA SER A 143 -23.84 -8.65 -10.25
C SER A 143 -23.00 -9.11 -9.05
N ALA A 144 -21.72 -8.74 -9.02
CA ALA A 144 -20.87 -8.95 -7.85
C ALA A 144 -21.37 -8.12 -6.65
N PHE A 145 -21.70 -6.84 -6.86
CA PHE A 145 -22.22 -5.97 -5.80
C PHE A 145 -23.49 -6.54 -5.16
N LYS A 146 -24.37 -7.14 -5.97
CA LYS A 146 -25.58 -7.81 -5.49
C LYS A 146 -25.27 -9.08 -4.68
N ALA A 147 -24.24 -9.82 -5.04
CA ALA A 147 -23.86 -11.09 -4.40
C ALA A 147 -23.22 -10.90 -3.01
N ILE A 148 -22.61 -9.74 -2.76
CA ILE A 148 -22.00 -9.43 -1.45
C ILE A 148 -23.08 -9.48 -0.35
N PRO A 149 -22.87 -10.19 0.77
CA PRO A 149 -23.86 -10.22 1.86
C PRO A 149 -23.97 -8.86 2.58
N GLU A 150 -25.17 -8.56 3.09
CA GLU A 150 -25.40 -7.35 3.91
C GLU A 150 -24.74 -7.49 5.29
N LYS A 151 -24.04 -6.44 5.74
CA LYS A 151 -23.45 -6.27 7.08
C LYS A 151 -22.60 -7.46 7.54
N SER A 152 -21.89 -8.09 6.60
CA SER A 152 -21.04 -9.24 6.89
C SER A 152 -19.78 -8.83 7.67
N ALA A 153 -19.49 -9.53 8.76
CA ALA A 153 -18.19 -9.48 9.42
C ALA A 153 -17.12 -10.30 8.68
N LYS A 154 -17.52 -11.23 7.80
CA LYS A 154 -16.61 -12.04 6.99
C LYS A 154 -16.26 -11.32 5.69
N ARG A 155 -14.98 -11.36 5.31
CA ARG A 155 -14.49 -10.80 4.06
C ARG A 155 -15.03 -11.58 2.84
N PHE A 156 -15.58 -10.84 1.88
CA PHE A 156 -16.08 -11.36 0.60
C PHE A 156 -15.08 -11.04 -0.51
N TYR A 157 -14.71 -12.03 -1.32
CA TYR A 157 -13.67 -11.89 -2.34
C TYR A 157 -14.26 -11.95 -3.74
N VAL A 158 -13.96 -10.93 -4.54
CA VAL A 158 -14.39 -10.80 -5.93
C VAL A 158 -13.16 -10.75 -6.83
N PHE A 159 -13.08 -11.66 -7.79
CA PHE A 159 -12.11 -11.59 -8.87
C PHE A 159 -12.77 -11.02 -10.13
N ILE A 160 -12.12 -10.08 -10.81
CA ILE A 160 -12.68 -9.38 -11.97
C ILE A 160 -11.74 -9.62 -13.16
N LYS A 161 -12.22 -10.35 -14.17
CA LYS A 161 -11.42 -10.60 -15.38
C LYS A 161 -11.29 -9.35 -16.25
N ASN A 162 -10.28 -9.34 -17.11
CA ASN A 162 -10.06 -8.24 -18.04
C ASN A 162 -11.31 -7.97 -18.90
N GLY A 163 -11.69 -6.70 -19.00
CA GLY A 163 -12.88 -6.22 -19.67
C GLY A 163 -13.12 -4.73 -19.44
N VAL A 164 -13.94 -4.13 -20.31
CA VAL A 164 -14.44 -2.78 -20.14
C VAL A 164 -15.89 -2.84 -19.66
N TYR A 165 -16.11 -2.40 -18.43
CA TYR A 165 -17.39 -2.45 -17.73
C TYR A 165 -18.05 -1.06 -17.75
N ASN A 166 -19.02 -0.88 -18.65
CA ASN A 166 -19.76 0.37 -18.81
C ASN A 166 -20.96 0.42 -17.86
N GLU A 167 -20.72 0.69 -16.58
CA GLU A 167 -21.72 0.59 -15.51
C GLU A 167 -21.66 1.79 -14.58
N ARG A 168 -22.81 2.35 -14.21
CA ARG A 168 -22.88 3.29 -13.08
C ARG A 168 -23.11 2.47 -11.82
N LEU A 169 -22.20 2.59 -10.86
CA LEU A 169 -22.13 1.67 -9.72
C LEU A 169 -22.24 2.42 -8.41
N THR A 170 -22.99 1.83 -7.47
CA THR A 170 -23.07 2.27 -6.08
C THR A 170 -22.92 1.06 -5.17
N LEU A 171 -21.85 1.02 -4.37
CA LEU A 171 -21.69 0.06 -3.28
C LEU A 171 -22.22 0.72 -1.99
N PRO A 172 -23.40 0.32 -1.48
CA PRO A 172 -24.00 0.97 -0.33
C PRO A 172 -23.24 0.64 0.96
N ASN A 173 -23.42 1.47 2.00
CA ASN A 173 -22.74 1.33 3.29
C ASN A 173 -23.04 0.02 4.04
N THR A 174 -24.08 -0.71 3.64
CA THR A 174 -24.44 -2.01 4.19
C THR A 174 -23.58 -3.14 3.63
N LYS A 175 -22.89 -2.94 2.51
CA LYS A 175 -21.92 -3.90 1.94
C LYS A 175 -20.51 -3.51 2.41
N GLN A 176 -19.92 -4.32 3.27
CA GLN A 176 -18.64 -4.04 3.94
C GLN A 176 -17.73 -5.27 3.90
N ASN A 177 -16.45 -5.10 4.22
CA ASN A 177 -15.46 -6.18 4.25
C ASN A 177 -15.37 -6.91 2.90
N VAL A 178 -15.00 -6.18 1.84
CA VAL A 178 -14.94 -6.74 0.49
C VAL A 178 -13.58 -6.50 -0.12
N THR A 179 -13.06 -7.52 -0.80
CA THR A 179 -11.85 -7.46 -1.61
C THR A 179 -12.23 -7.64 -3.07
N PHE A 180 -11.82 -6.70 -3.91
CA PHE A 180 -11.98 -6.73 -5.36
C PHE A 180 -10.59 -6.77 -5.99
N ILE A 181 -10.29 -7.83 -6.74
CA ILE A 181 -9.01 -8.04 -7.39
C ILE A 181 -9.28 -8.10 -8.89
N GLY A 182 -8.77 -7.12 -9.63
CA GLY A 182 -8.76 -7.16 -11.07
C GLY A 182 -7.67 -8.08 -11.61
N GLU A 183 -7.92 -8.70 -12.75
CA GLU A 183 -6.94 -9.53 -13.44
C GLU A 183 -5.70 -8.73 -13.86
N SER A 184 -5.88 -7.44 -14.16
CA SER A 184 -4.81 -6.45 -14.35
C SER A 184 -5.36 -5.02 -14.31
N ARG A 185 -4.52 -4.07 -13.85
CA ARG A 185 -4.87 -2.63 -13.81
C ARG A 185 -5.29 -2.08 -15.17
N ASP A 186 -4.57 -2.45 -16.22
CA ASP A 186 -4.81 -1.95 -17.58
C ASP A 186 -5.95 -2.67 -18.29
N GLY A 187 -6.25 -3.91 -17.90
CA GLY A 187 -7.28 -4.73 -18.56
C GLY A 187 -8.65 -4.66 -17.91
N VAL A 188 -8.76 -4.33 -16.62
CA VAL A 188 -10.05 -4.15 -15.92
C VAL A 188 -10.39 -2.67 -15.85
N ILE A 189 -11.29 -2.21 -16.71
CA ILE A 189 -11.68 -0.80 -16.81
C ILE A 189 -13.15 -0.65 -16.44
N ILE A 190 -13.42 -0.07 -15.27
CA ILE A 190 -14.77 0.27 -14.80
C ILE A 190 -15.04 1.72 -15.15
N GLN A 191 -16.06 1.96 -15.99
CA GLN A 191 -16.27 3.29 -16.55
C GLN A 191 -17.73 3.70 -16.72
N ASN A 192 -17.99 5.01 -16.59
CA ASN A 192 -19.30 5.58 -16.86
C ASN A 192 -19.23 7.09 -17.16
N SER A 193 -20.28 7.61 -17.79
CA SER A 193 -20.51 9.05 -18.01
C SER A 193 -21.36 9.70 -16.90
N GLY A 194 -21.74 8.95 -15.87
CA GLY A 194 -22.34 9.51 -14.67
C GLY A 194 -21.34 10.36 -13.90
N ASN A 195 -21.85 11.34 -13.16
CA ASN A 195 -21.06 12.11 -12.21
C ASN A 195 -21.66 11.93 -10.81
N PRO A 196 -21.11 11.03 -9.96
CA PRO A 196 -19.93 10.18 -10.19
C PRO A 196 -20.18 8.92 -11.03
N ALA A 197 -19.10 8.34 -11.58
CA ALA A 197 -19.13 7.07 -12.29
C ALA A 197 -19.28 5.87 -11.34
N VAL A 198 -18.56 5.90 -10.21
CA VAL A 198 -18.62 4.88 -9.16
C VAL A 198 -18.73 5.54 -7.78
N GLU A 199 -19.63 5.01 -6.94
CA GLU A 199 -19.86 5.46 -5.56
C GLU A 199 -19.59 4.31 -4.59
N ILE A 200 -18.70 4.53 -3.61
CA ILE A 200 -18.31 3.55 -2.61
C ILE A 200 -18.61 4.11 -1.21
N TYR A 201 -19.71 3.65 -0.62
CA TYR A 201 -20.11 3.98 0.75
C TYR A 201 -19.76 2.88 1.76
N GLY A 202 -19.34 1.71 1.28
CA GLY A 202 -18.91 0.58 2.10
C GLY A 202 -17.62 0.84 2.87
N LYS A 203 -17.46 0.17 4.02
CA LYS A 203 -16.25 0.21 4.87
C LYS A 203 -15.41 -1.05 4.71
N HIS A 204 -14.11 -0.94 4.98
CA HIS A 204 -13.11 -2.02 4.83
C HIS A 204 -13.06 -2.60 3.41
N ILE A 205 -13.27 -1.75 2.42
CA ILE A 205 -13.23 -2.11 1.01
C ILE A 205 -11.79 -2.07 0.52
N TYR A 206 -11.40 -3.12 -0.18
CA TYR A 206 -10.09 -3.27 -0.78
C TYR A 206 -10.24 -3.42 -2.29
N PHE A 207 -9.55 -2.57 -3.06
CA PHE A 207 -9.47 -2.66 -4.51
C PHE A 207 -8.01 -2.82 -4.95
N GLU A 208 -7.77 -3.77 -5.86
CA GLU A 208 -6.46 -4.01 -6.44
C GLU A 208 -6.53 -4.27 -7.94
N ASN A 209 -5.51 -3.78 -8.67
CA ASN A 209 -5.27 -4.11 -10.08
C ASN A 209 -6.46 -3.79 -11.00
N LEU A 210 -7.02 -2.59 -10.92
CA LEU A 210 -8.08 -2.14 -11.82
C LEU A 210 -8.05 -0.62 -12.09
N THR A 211 -8.84 -0.19 -13.06
CA THR A 211 -8.99 1.23 -13.42
C THR A 211 -10.43 1.70 -13.21
N PHE A 212 -10.61 2.80 -12.48
CA PHE A 212 -11.83 3.61 -12.48
C PHE A 212 -11.69 4.75 -13.48
N LYS A 213 -12.65 4.89 -14.39
CA LYS A 213 -12.61 5.91 -15.44
C LYS A 213 -13.93 6.64 -15.59
N ALA A 214 -13.85 7.95 -15.52
CA ALA A 214 -14.96 8.82 -15.89
C ALA A 214 -14.88 9.11 -17.39
N THR A 215 -15.98 8.92 -18.15
CA THR A 215 -15.96 9.00 -19.63
C THR A 215 -16.67 10.22 -20.20
N ASN A 216 -17.14 11.16 -19.37
CA ASN A 216 -17.69 12.41 -19.89
C ASN A 216 -16.66 13.18 -20.71
N ASN A 217 -17.15 13.84 -21.76
CA ASN A 217 -16.32 14.66 -22.61
C ASN A 217 -15.92 15.95 -21.84
N PRO A 218 -14.62 16.18 -21.58
CA PRO A 218 -14.15 17.39 -20.91
C PRO A 218 -14.39 18.67 -21.70
N ASP A 219 -14.69 18.60 -23.00
CA ASP A 219 -15.10 19.76 -23.81
C ASP A 219 -16.57 20.14 -23.58
N VAL A 220 -17.36 19.30 -22.90
CA VAL A 220 -18.82 19.48 -22.71
C VAL A 220 -19.19 19.70 -21.24
N THR A 221 -18.59 18.93 -20.33
CA THR A 221 -18.81 19.05 -18.89
C THR A 221 -17.48 19.20 -18.17
N GLN A 222 -17.36 20.24 -17.35
CA GLN A 222 -16.10 20.55 -16.67
C GLN A 222 -15.76 19.48 -15.61
N TYR A 223 -16.68 19.18 -14.69
CA TYR A 223 -16.49 18.24 -13.57
C TYR A 223 -16.85 16.79 -13.93
N ASN A 224 -16.00 15.83 -13.56
CA ASN A 224 -16.20 14.43 -13.90
C ASN A 224 -15.54 13.47 -12.88
N ILE A 225 -16.33 13.04 -11.89
CA ILE A 225 -15.84 12.19 -10.80
C ILE A 225 -15.79 10.72 -11.25
N ALA A 226 -14.59 10.14 -11.32
CA ALA A 226 -14.38 8.72 -11.59
C ALA A 226 -14.79 7.86 -10.39
N ILE A 227 -14.49 8.34 -9.19
CA ILE A 227 -14.88 7.68 -7.95
C ILE A 227 -15.27 8.69 -6.88
N TYR A 228 -16.39 8.43 -6.21
CA TYR A 228 -16.72 9.03 -4.93
C TYR A 228 -16.62 7.96 -3.83
N ALA A 229 -15.63 8.07 -2.96
CA ALA A 229 -15.40 7.16 -1.85
C ALA A 229 -15.71 7.86 -0.51
N GLU A 230 -16.81 7.49 0.13
CA GLU A 230 -17.24 8.04 1.43
C GLU A 230 -17.11 7.02 2.58
N GLY A 231 -16.69 5.79 2.26
CA GLY A 231 -16.40 4.76 3.25
C GLY A 231 -15.24 5.08 4.20
N GLU A 232 -14.94 4.13 5.07
CA GLU A 232 -13.88 4.22 6.08
C GLU A 232 -13.01 2.96 6.04
N GLN A 233 -11.70 3.15 6.27
CA GLN A 233 -10.69 2.09 6.23
C GLN A 233 -10.63 1.38 4.87
N ASN A 234 -10.83 2.16 3.81
CA ASN A 234 -10.75 1.65 2.45
C ASN A 234 -9.31 1.75 1.93
N ILE A 235 -8.93 0.75 1.14
CA ILE A 235 -7.60 0.61 0.56
C ILE A 235 -7.74 0.47 -0.95
N TYR A 236 -6.91 1.20 -1.67
CA TYR A 236 -6.74 1.08 -3.11
C TYR A 236 -5.27 0.84 -3.38
N LYS A 237 -4.94 -0.30 -3.99
CA LYS A 237 -3.56 -0.64 -4.36
C LYS A 237 -3.42 -0.89 -5.85
N ASN A 238 -2.43 -0.25 -6.47
CA ASN A 238 -2.22 -0.38 -7.92
C ASN A 238 -3.52 -0.14 -8.71
N VAL A 239 -4.29 0.86 -8.28
CA VAL A 239 -5.53 1.29 -8.92
C VAL A 239 -5.24 2.55 -9.73
N ARG A 240 -5.80 2.61 -10.93
CA ARG A 240 -5.74 3.82 -11.77
C ARG A 240 -7.07 4.57 -11.72
N PHE A 241 -7.01 5.88 -11.52
CA PHE A 241 -8.17 6.77 -11.52
C PHE A 241 -8.00 7.76 -12.69
N LEU A 242 -8.89 7.67 -13.67
CA LEU A 242 -8.86 8.46 -14.90
C LEU A 242 -10.04 9.42 -14.95
N GLY A 243 -9.74 10.71 -14.99
CA GLY A 243 -10.71 11.79 -15.16
C GLY A 243 -10.03 13.09 -15.57
N HIS A 244 -10.74 14.20 -15.43
CA HIS A 244 -10.22 15.54 -15.70
C HIS A 244 -10.35 16.38 -14.44
N GLN A 245 -11.36 17.25 -14.35
CA GLN A 245 -11.65 17.94 -13.11
C GLN A 245 -12.45 17.03 -12.17
N ASP A 246 -12.15 17.09 -10.88
CA ASP A 246 -12.83 16.35 -9.80
C ASP A 246 -12.69 14.80 -9.87
N THR A 247 -11.63 14.27 -10.50
CA THR A 247 -11.45 12.82 -10.75
C THR A 247 -11.74 11.93 -9.54
N GLN A 248 -11.19 12.25 -8.38
CA GLN A 248 -11.34 11.49 -7.15
C GLN A 248 -11.92 12.37 -6.05
N ARG A 249 -13.10 11.98 -5.56
CA ARG A 249 -13.70 12.56 -4.36
C ARG A 249 -13.56 11.59 -3.20
N THR A 250 -12.94 12.03 -2.10
CA THR A 250 -12.86 11.28 -0.84
C THR A 250 -13.60 12.00 0.28
N GLY A 251 -14.62 11.35 0.81
CA GLY A 251 -15.28 11.69 2.08
C GLY A 251 -14.99 10.61 3.13
N GLY A 252 -15.78 10.56 4.20
CA GLY A 252 -15.52 9.62 5.30
C GLY A 252 -14.22 9.93 6.05
N ASP A 253 -13.77 9.01 6.91
CA ASP A 253 -12.68 9.30 7.84
C ASP A 253 -11.30 8.96 7.27
N ARG A 254 -11.03 7.69 6.88
CA ARG A 254 -9.66 7.23 6.57
C ARG A 254 -9.56 6.35 5.33
N HIS A 255 -8.63 6.67 4.42
CA HIS A 255 -8.32 5.89 3.21
C HIS A 255 -6.81 5.76 3.00
N TYR A 256 -6.38 4.62 2.46
CA TYR A 256 -4.99 4.38 2.05
C TYR A 256 -4.91 4.10 0.55
N MET A 257 -4.01 4.82 -0.14
CA MET A 257 -3.77 4.71 -1.57
C MET A 257 -2.31 4.32 -1.76
N LYS A 258 -2.04 3.12 -2.27
CA LYS A 258 -0.68 2.58 -2.45
C LYS A 258 -0.41 2.27 -3.91
N ASP A 259 0.66 2.80 -4.48
CA ASP A 259 1.07 2.54 -5.87
C ASP A 259 -0.03 2.89 -6.90
N CYS A 260 -0.91 3.83 -6.56
CA CYS A 260 -2.02 4.23 -7.42
C CYS A 260 -1.57 5.25 -8.48
N GLU A 261 -2.28 5.29 -9.60
CA GLU A 261 -2.14 6.34 -10.62
C GLU A 261 -3.38 7.23 -10.60
N ILE A 262 -3.22 8.54 -10.40
CA ILE A 262 -4.33 9.49 -10.36
C ILE A 262 -4.11 10.55 -11.43
N HIS A 263 -5.03 10.62 -12.39
CA HIS A 263 -4.96 11.54 -13.53
C HIS A 263 -6.05 12.61 -13.43
N GLY A 264 -5.71 13.86 -13.73
CA GLY A 264 -6.71 14.92 -13.82
C GLY A 264 -6.16 16.31 -14.12
N THR A 265 -7.01 17.31 -13.98
CA THR A 265 -6.71 18.72 -14.30
C THR A 265 -6.94 19.65 -13.11
N ILE A 266 -8.20 19.93 -12.76
CA ILE A 266 -8.57 20.86 -11.68
C ILE A 266 -9.14 20.05 -10.51
N ASP A 267 -8.66 20.31 -9.30
CA ASP A 267 -9.17 19.72 -8.05
C ASP A 267 -9.37 18.19 -8.13
N PHE A 268 -8.49 17.52 -8.88
CA PHE A 268 -8.76 16.14 -9.27
C PHE A 268 -8.58 15.14 -8.11
N ILE A 269 -8.04 15.62 -6.99
CA ILE A 269 -8.12 14.99 -5.66
C ILE A 269 -8.81 15.96 -4.73
N TYR A 270 -10.03 15.66 -4.29
CA TYR A 270 -10.78 16.58 -3.44
C TYR A 270 -11.70 15.90 -2.44
N GLY A 271 -12.15 16.68 -1.46
CA GLY A 271 -13.10 16.25 -0.44
C GLY A 271 -12.55 16.40 0.98
N SER A 272 -13.13 15.65 1.91
CA SER A 272 -12.96 15.84 3.36
C SER A 272 -12.26 14.68 4.06
N GLY A 273 -11.91 13.59 3.36
CA GLY A 273 -11.31 12.41 3.98
C GLY A 273 -9.84 12.58 4.37
N ASN A 274 -9.40 11.89 5.42
CA ASN A 274 -7.97 11.73 5.71
C ASN A 274 -7.43 10.63 4.79
N VAL A 275 -6.57 11.00 3.85
CA VAL A 275 -6.06 10.08 2.83
C VAL A 275 -4.55 10.11 2.83
N PHE A 276 -3.96 8.93 2.96
CA PHE A 276 -2.52 8.75 2.81
C PHE A 276 -2.23 8.16 1.43
N TYR A 277 -1.67 8.97 0.54
CA TYR A 277 -1.15 8.59 -0.76
C TYR A 277 0.32 8.22 -0.61
N ASP A 278 0.63 6.95 -0.83
CA ASP A 278 1.96 6.38 -0.65
C ASP A 278 2.47 5.82 -1.97
N GLU A 279 3.62 6.32 -2.42
CA GLU A 279 4.25 5.91 -3.68
C GLU A 279 3.30 6.02 -4.89
N CYS A 280 2.35 6.96 -4.85
CA CYS A 280 1.40 7.17 -5.93
C CYS A 280 1.99 8.03 -7.06
N TYR A 281 1.54 7.77 -8.28
CA TYR A 281 1.84 8.58 -9.45
C TYR A 281 0.69 9.54 -9.75
N ILE A 282 0.98 10.83 -9.68
CA ILE A 282 0.02 11.91 -9.83
C ILE A 282 0.28 12.58 -11.19
N TYR A 283 -0.66 12.44 -12.13
CA TYR A 283 -0.47 12.88 -13.50
C TYR A 283 -1.40 14.04 -13.86
N LEU A 284 -0.81 15.19 -14.19
CA LEU A 284 -1.54 16.37 -14.61
C LEU A 284 -1.80 16.32 -16.11
N GLU A 285 -3.04 16.06 -16.49
CA GLU A 285 -3.50 16.03 -17.87
C GLU A 285 -3.46 17.43 -18.50
N LYS A 286 -3.41 17.46 -19.83
CA LYS A 286 -3.48 18.71 -20.59
C LYS A 286 -4.87 19.35 -20.46
N ARG A 287 -4.92 20.67 -20.24
CA ARG A 287 -6.18 21.43 -20.32
C ARG A 287 -6.60 21.64 -21.79
N ASN A 288 -7.86 21.39 -22.10
CA ASN A 288 -8.47 21.63 -23.42
C ASN A 288 -9.05 23.06 -23.53
N LYS A 289 -9.50 23.43 -24.74
CA LYS A 289 -9.84 24.81 -25.14
C LYS A 289 -11.02 25.44 -24.35
N MET A 290 -12.00 24.64 -23.92
CA MET A 290 -13.10 25.10 -23.05
C MET A 290 -12.65 25.33 -21.59
N MET A 291 -11.48 24.81 -21.23
CA MET A 291 -10.86 24.94 -19.91
C MET A 291 -9.71 25.96 -19.97
N SER A 292 -9.89 27.07 -20.69
CA SER A 292 -9.01 28.26 -20.85
C SER A 292 -8.09 28.28 -22.11
N GLU A 293 -8.17 29.40 -22.84
CA GLU A 293 -7.31 29.75 -23.98
C GLU A 293 -6.01 30.47 -23.55
N SER A 294 -5.88 30.82 -22.26
CA SER A 294 -4.67 31.40 -21.65
C SER A 294 -4.46 30.84 -20.24
N THR A 295 -3.39 30.08 -20.02
CA THR A 295 -3.07 29.55 -18.69
C THR A 295 -2.51 30.67 -17.80
N THR A 296 -3.36 31.24 -16.96
CA THR A 296 -3.01 32.10 -15.83
C THR A 296 -3.09 31.30 -14.52
N TRP A 297 -2.65 31.88 -13.39
CA TRP A 297 -2.60 31.17 -12.10
C TRP A 297 -3.98 30.70 -11.61
N ASP A 298 -5.05 31.37 -12.02
CA ASP A 298 -6.47 31.06 -11.75
C ASP A 298 -7.05 30.00 -12.70
N THR A 299 -6.38 29.71 -13.82
CA THR A 299 -6.79 28.69 -14.79
C THR A 299 -5.72 27.59 -14.95
N ALA A 300 -4.86 27.40 -13.97
CA ALA A 300 -3.88 26.31 -13.96
C ALA A 300 -4.52 25.00 -13.48
N CYS A 301 -3.81 23.88 -13.67
CA CYS A 301 -4.20 22.63 -13.00
C CYS A 301 -3.99 22.74 -11.49
N VAL A 302 -4.79 22.00 -10.72
CA VAL A 302 -4.74 21.97 -9.26
C VAL A 302 -4.87 20.53 -8.80
N ILE A 303 -3.91 20.05 -8.00
CA ILE A 303 -3.91 18.66 -7.53
C ILE A 303 -4.97 18.46 -6.45
N ALA A 304 -4.83 19.14 -5.31
CA ALA A 304 -5.64 18.89 -4.13
C ALA A 304 -6.62 20.02 -3.78
N ALA A 305 -7.86 19.68 -3.46
CA ALA A 305 -8.86 20.62 -2.94
C ALA A 305 -9.55 20.07 -1.68
N GLY A 306 -9.01 20.43 -0.51
CA GLY A 306 -9.47 19.89 0.77
C GLY A 306 -10.68 20.62 1.38
N SER A 307 -11.49 19.88 2.11
CA SER A 307 -12.65 20.35 2.89
C SER A 307 -12.77 19.60 4.24
N HIS A 308 -11.63 19.32 4.88
CA HIS A 308 -11.59 18.47 6.07
C HIS A 308 -12.31 19.09 7.26
N ASN A 309 -12.78 18.22 8.14
CA ASN A 309 -13.42 18.60 9.38
C ASN A 309 -12.44 19.31 10.33
N ILE A 310 -12.96 20.19 11.18
CA ILE A 310 -12.17 20.97 12.13
C ILE A 310 -11.50 20.11 13.20
N THR A 311 -12.12 18.98 13.55
CA THR A 311 -11.63 18.03 14.56
C THR A 311 -10.59 17.06 14.02
N GLU A 312 -10.47 16.93 12.70
CA GLU A 312 -9.50 16.03 12.09
C GLU A 312 -8.12 16.67 12.08
N PRO A 313 -7.10 16.01 12.65
CA PRO A 313 -5.74 16.56 12.68
C PRO A 313 -5.05 16.46 11.30
N TRP A 314 -5.57 15.63 10.40
CA TRP A 314 -4.96 15.31 9.12
C TRP A 314 -5.84 15.74 7.92
N GLY A 315 -5.40 15.35 6.74
CA GLY A 315 -6.12 15.56 5.49
C GLY A 315 -5.49 14.74 4.37
N HIS A 316 -5.22 15.35 3.21
CA HIS A 316 -4.48 14.68 2.15
C HIS A 316 -2.98 14.70 2.42
N VAL A 317 -2.36 13.53 2.55
CA VAL A 317 -0.91 13.38 2.75
C VAL A 317 -0.32 12.60 1.58
N PHE A 318 0.63 13.20 0.89
CA PHE A 318 1.35 12.62 -0.24
C PHE A 318 2.76 12.29 0.19
N SER A 319 3.10 11.01 0.24
CA SER A 319 4.36 10.49 0.77
C SER A 319 5.06 9.65 -0.30
N HIS A 320 6.29 10.04 -0.67
CA HIS A 320 7.08 9.38 -1.73
C HIS A 320 6.36 9.29 -3.08
N CYS A 321 5.39 10.16 -3.32
CA CYS A 321 4.68 10.23 -4.58
C CYS A 321 5.58 10.78 -5.70
N THR A 322 5.18 10.53 -6.94
CA THR A 322 5.74 11.19 -8.13
C THR A 322 4.68 12.07 -8.76
N ILE A 323 5.01 13.33 -9.04
CA ILE A 323 4.18 14.25 -9.83
C ILE A 323 4.78 14.38 -11.22
N ASP A 324 3.98 14.13 -12.25
CA ASP A 324 4.31 14.26 -13.67
C ASP A 324 3.10 14.85 -14.41
N GLY A 325 3.22 15.08 -15.72
CA GLY A 325 2.07 15.54 -16.50
C GLY A 325 2.44 15.99 -17.91
N ASP A 326 1.43 16.52 -18.61
CA ASP A 326 1.66 17.18 -19.88
C ASP A 326 2.69 18.32 -19.71
N PRO A 327 3.70 18.44 -20.59
CA PRO A 327 4.74 19.47 -20.47
C PRO A 327 4.24 20.91 -20.41
N SER A 328 3.03 21.19 -20.91
CA SER A 328 2.42 22.52 -20.79
C SER A 328 2.07 22.92 -19.35
N ASN A 329 2.03 21.96 -18.43
CA ASN A 329 1.80 22.19 -17.01
C ASN A 329 3.10 22.49 -16.25
N ASP A 330 4.30 22.38 -16.85
CA ASP A 330 5.55 22.65 -16.13
C ASP A 330 5.68 24.13 -15.72
N ASN A 331 5.95 24.34 -14.43
CA ASN A 331 5.88 25.62 -13.71
C ASN A 331 4.50 26.29 -13.76
N ARG A 332 3.43 25.51 -14.03
CA ARG A 332 2.08 26.00 -14.34
C ARG A 332 0.96 25.16 -13.72
N TYR A 333 1.13 24.73 -12.48
CA TYR A 333 0.08 24.13 -11.67
C TYR A 333 0.21 24.49 -10.19
N SER A 334 -0.86 24.30 -9.42
CA SER A 334 -0.85 24.42 -7.97
C SER A 334 -0.96 23.06 -7.29
N LEU A 335 -0.24 22.88 -6.19
CA LEU A 335 -0.28 21.70 -5.34
C LEU A 335 -1.63 21.56 -4.62
N GLY A 336 -2.29 22.68 -4.37
CA GLY A 336 -3.67 22.66 -3.90
C GLY A 336 -4.28 24.04 -3.72
N ARG A 337 -5.58 24.04 -3.44
CA ARG A 337 -6.35 25.23 -3.08
C ARG A 337 -7.43 24.88 -2.06
N PRO A 338 -7.76 25.77 -1.12
CA PRO A 338 -8.62 25.38 -0.02
C PRO A 338 -10.09 25.52 -0.42
N TRP A 339 -10.80 24.39 -0.53
CA TRP A 339 -12.18 24.41 -1.01
C TRP A 339 -13.12 24.97 0.06
N HIS A 340 -13.22 24.30 1.22
CA HIS A 340 -14.03 24.74 2.36
C HIS A 340 -13.40 24.29 3.69
N ASN A 341 -14.04 24.66 4.81
CA ASN A 341 -13.71 24.19 6.16
C ASN A 341 -12.23 24.34 6.53
N CYS A 342 -11.56 23.24 6.88
CA CYS A 342 -10.18 23.18 7.33
C CYS A 342 -9.32 22.42 6.31
N ALA A 343 -9.10 23.01 5.14
CA ALA A 343 -8.29 22.38 4.09
C ALA A 343 -6.87 22.08 4.59
N ARG A 344 -6.39 20.86 4.34
CA ARG A 344 -5.08 20.35 4.74
C ARG A 344 -4.49 19.50 3.63
N ALA A 345 -3.26 19.79 3.21
CA ALA A 345 -2.52 18.99 2.25
C ALA A 345 -1.03 19.07 2.53
N VAL A 346 -0.35 17.92 2.57
CA VAL A 346 1.08 17.86 2.86
C VAL A 346 1.79 16.94 1.88
N TYR A 347 2.90 17.40 1.30
CA TYR A 347 3.73 16.64 0.37
C TYR A 347 5.09 16.36 1.01
N ILE A 348 5.48 15.09 1.08
CA ILE A 348 6.68 14.61 1.78
C ILE A 348 7.47 13.72 0.82
N ASN A 349 8.75 14.06 0.65
CA ASN A 349 9.71 13.32 -0.18
C ASN A 349 9.18 13.05 -1.59
N THR A 350 8.45 14.02 -2.16
CA THR A 350 7.78 13.87 -3.46
C THR A 350 8.74 14.17 -4.60
N VAL A 351 8.76 13.32 -5.62
CA VAL A 351 9.51 13.56 -6.87
C VAL A 351 8.63 14.39 -7.81
N MET A 352 9.09 15.58 -8.22
CA MET A 352 8.39 16.48 -9.13
C MET A 352 9.10 16.52 -10.48
N LYS A 353 8.60 15.75 -11.45
CA LYS A 353 9.14 15.73 -12.83
C LYS A 353 8.77 16.98 -13.63
N ILE A 354 7.58 17.50 -13.37
CA ILE A 354 7.18 18.88 -13.71
C ILE A 354 7.01 19.66 -12.41
N LYS A 355 7.27 20.97 -12.43
CA LYS A 355 7.31 21.82 -11.24
C LYS A 355 6.00 22.61 -11.08
N PRO A 356 5.53 22.84 -9.84
CA PRO A 356 4.40 23.74 -9.62
C PRO A 356 4.84 25.19 -9.85
N PHE A 357 3.91 26.14 -9.76
CA PHE A 357 4.30 27.52 -9.51
C PHE A 357 5.23 27.59 -8.28
N SER A 358 6.20 28.51 -8.29
CA SER A 358 7.16 28.66 -7.18
C SER A 358 6.47 28.93 -5.84
N PHE A 359 5.30 29.58 -5.87
CA PHE A 359 4.46 29.84 -4.71
C PHE A 359 3.67 28.59 -4.23
N GLY A 360 3.52 27.57 -5.07
CA GLY A 360 2.98 26.24 -4.74
C GLY A 360 1.47 26.16 -4.61
N TRP A 361 0.83 27.11 -3.93
CA TRP A 361 -0.58 27.02 -3.52
C TRP A 361 -1.42 28.16 -4.08
N THR A 362 -2.74 27.97 -4.20
CA THR A 362 -3.63 29.04 -4.68
C THR A 362 -4.88 29.20 -3.80
N SER A 363 -5.62 30.29 -4.03
CA SER A 363 -6.81 30.66 -3.25
C SER A 363 -8.09 30.10 -3.87
N MET A 364 -9.11 29.87 -3.05
CA MET A 364 -10.45 29.48 -3.52
C MET A 364 -11.54 29.86 -2.50
N GLY A 365 -11.65 29.12 -1.42
CA GLY A 365 -12.62 29.34 -0.34
C GLY A 365 -11.93 29.78 0.96
N ASN A 366 -12.27 29.12 2.07
CA ASN A 366 -11.71 29.43 3.39
C ASN A 366 -10.18 29.28 3.40
N PRO A 367 -9.40 30.13 4.10
CA PRO A 367 -7.96 29.90 4.23
C PRO A 367 -7.64 28.50 4.77
N PRO A 368 -6.59 27.83 4.27
CA PRO A 368 -6.27 26.47 4.70
C PRO A 368 -5.80 26.46 6.15
N THR A 369 -6.02 25.33 6.82
CA THR A 369 -5.43 25.08 8.14
C THR A 369 -3.96 24.70 8.01
N LEU A 370 -3.58 23.95 6.97
CA LEU A 370 -2.18 23.61 6.72
C LEU A 370 -1.94 23.23 5.26
N TYR A 371 -1.03 23.94 4.61
CA TYR A 371 -0.43 23.50 3.36
C TYR A 371 1.08 23.53 3.50
N ALA A 372 1.73 22.38 3.33
CA ALA A 372 3.16 22.27 3.60
C ALA A 372 3.87 21.23 2.74
N GLU A 373 5.18 21.42 2.62
CA GLU A 373 6.08 20.54 1.89
C GLU A 373 7.31 20.18 2.73
N TYR A 374 7.87 18.99 2.47
CA TYR A 374 9.15 18.54 3.00
C TYR A 374 9.87 17.65 1.98
N GLY A 375 11.15 17.92 1.74
CA GLY A 375 12.04 16.98 1.03
C GLY A 375 11.69 16.71 -0.45
N SER A 376 10.88 17.56 -1.09
CA SER A 376 10.57 17.40 -2.52
C SER A 376 11.83 17.54 -3.38
N VAL A 377 11.98 16.68 -4.39
CA VAL A 377 13.10 16.67 -5.35
C VAL A 377 12.62 16.71 -6.79
N ASP A 378 13.44 17.14 -7.73
CA ASP A 378 13.15 17.04 -9.17
C ASP A 378 13.43 15.64 -9.72
N ALA A 379 13.18 15.43 -11.02
CA ALA A 379 13.43 14.16 -11.71
C ALA A 379 14.89 13.67 -11.65
N GLN A 380 15.85 14.56 -11.37
CA GLN A 380 17.27 14.23 -11.24
C GLN A 380 17.69 14.04 -9.77
N GLY A 381 16.76 14.19 -8.82
CA GLY A 381 17.00 14.08 -7.39
C GLY A 381 17.53 15.37 -6.75
N ASN A 382 17.52 16.51 -7.45
CA ASN A 382 17.91 17.78 -6.84
C ASN A 382 16.77 18.33 -5.97
N PRO A 383 17.06 18.93 -4.80
CA PRO A 383 16.02 19.57 -3.99
C PRO A 383 15.25 20.66 -4.74
N ILE A 384 13.93 20.67 -4.60
CA ILE A 384 13.08 21.78 -5.08
C ILE A 384 13.27 22.98 -4.14
N ASP A 385 13.43 24.19 -4.71
CA ASP A 385 13.47 25.43 -3.93
C ASP A 385 12.08 25.75 -3.36
N LEU A 386 11.98 25.68 -2.02
CA LEU A 386 10.75 25.95 -1.28
C LEU A 386 10.68 27.38 -0.73
N SER A 387 11.68 28.22 -0.95
CA SER A 387 11.77 29.58 -0.38
C SER A 387 10.62 30.52 -0.78
N GLN A 388 9.95 30.21 -1.90
CA GLN A 388 8.84 30.98 -2.42
C GLN A 388 7.46 30.46 -2.01
N ARG A 389 7.39 29.32 -1.30
CA ARG A 389 6.11 28.81 -0.78
C ARG A 389 5.51 29.82 0.20
N HIS A 390 4.23 30.13 0.02
CA HIS A 390 3.53 31.13 0.84
C HIS A 390 2.43 30.51 1.69
N ASN A 391 2.05 31.25 2.72
CA ASN A 391 0.91 30.98 3.60
C ASN A 391 -0.15 32.09 3.47
N LYS A 392 -0.19 32.78 2.33
CA LYS A 392 -1.06 33.96 2.09
C LYS A 392 -2.18 33.65 1.09
N TYR A 393 -3.43 33.83 1.45
CA TYR A 393 -4.59 33.43 0.63
C TYR A 393 -5.61 34.55 0.54
N LEU A 394 -6.25 34.70 -0.62
CA LEU A 394 -7.39 35.60 -0.78
C LEU A 394 -8.63 34.96 -0.17
N TYR A 395 -9.31 35.69 0.70
CA TYR A 395 -10.59 35.32 1.29
C TYR A 395 -11.47 36.56 1.41
N ASN A 396 -12.66 36.53 0.79
CA ASN A 396 -13.56 37.69 0.68
C ASN A 396 -12.82 38.96 0.21
N ASP A 397 -12.08 38.85 -0.89
CA ASP A 397 -11.26 39.92 -1.51
C ASP A 397 -10.15 40.52 -0.63
N SER A 398 -9.88 39.91 0.52
CA SER A 398 -8.83 40.33 1.46
C SER A 398 -7.72 39.30 1.53
N LEU A 399 -6.47 39.78 1.63
CA LEU A 399 -5.32 38.91 1.83
C LEU A 399 -5.26 38.45 3.30
N TYR A 400 -5.39 37.15 3.51
CA TYR A 400 -5.24 36.49 4.80
C TYR A 400 -3.88 35.81 4.90
N VAL A 401 -3.22 35.88 6.06
CA VAL A 401 -1.94 35.19 6.33
C VAL A 401 -2.20 34.11 7.36
N CYS A 402 -2.04 32.85 6.98
CA CYS A 402 -2.25 31.72 7.88
C CYS A 402 -1.08 31.54 8.85
N ASP A 403 -1.40 31.14 10.08
CA ASP A 403 -0.43 30.87 11.15
C ASP A 403 0.16 29.44 11.03
N PHE A 404 0.91 29.21 9.94
CA PHE A 404 1.71 28.01 9.74
C PHE A 404 2.91 28.29 8.82
N SER A 405 3.93 27.43 8.89
CA SER A 405 5.03 27.39 7.91
C SER A 405 4.64 26.50 6.72
N PRO A 406 4.79 26.95 5.47
CA PRO A 406 4.54 26.12 4.31
C PRO A 406 5.68 25.13 4.01
N VAL A 407 6.74 25.15 4.81
CA VAL A 407 7.86 24.22 4.75
C VAL A 407 8.03 23.59 6.13
N LEU A 408 7.92 22.26 6.20
CA LEU A 408 8.07 21.53 7.45
C LEU A 408 9.55 21.40 7.84
N THR A 409 9.79 21.34 9.15
CA THR A 409 11.04 20.81 9.72
C THR A 409 11.11 19.29 9.60
N ALA A 410 12.29 18.71 9.81
CA ALA A 410 12.46 17.25 9.83
C ALA A 410 11.63 16.61 10.96
N GLU A 411 11.56 17.26 12.11
CA GLU A 411 10.81 16.82 13.29
C GLU A 411 9.29 16.87 13.06
N GLU A 412 8.80 17.86 12.29
CA GLU A 412 7.40 17.92 11.88
C GLU A 412 7.07 16.88 10.83
N ALA A 413 7.92 16.75 9.80
CA ALA A 413 7.74 15.76 8.74
C ALA A 413 7.74 14.32 9.29
N ALA A 414 8.58 14.01 10.30
CA ALA A 414 8.63 12.71 10.96
C ALA A 414 7.30 12.30 11.63
N LYS A 415 6.39 13.25 11.91
CA LYS A 415 5.06 12.94 12.47
C LYS A 415 4.08 12.40 11.44
N TYR A 416 4.30 12.63 10.15
CA TYR A 416 3.43 12.19 9.05
C TYR A 416 3.70 10.75 8.64
N THR A 417 3.67 9.84 9.62
CA THR A 417 3.70 8.40 9.36
C THR A 417 2.31 7.91 8.98
N LEU A 418 2.24 6.81 8.22
CA LEU A 418 0.98 6.15 7.90
C LEU A 418 0.14 5.89 9.17
N ARG A 419 0.79 5.42 10.24
CA ARG A 419 0.17 5.09 11.52
C ARG A 419 -0.43 6.30 12.22
N ASN A 420 0.22 7.47 12.14
CA ASN A 420 -0.31 8.69 12.75
C ASN A 420 -1.45 9.27 11.93
N VAL A 421 -1.29 9.34 10.60
CA VAL A 421 -2.28 9.94 9.69
C VAL A 421 -3.57 9.13 9.64
N LEU A 422 -3.47 7.81 9.64
CA LEU A 422 -4.60 6.88 9.58
C LEU A 422 -4.90 6.22 10.93
N ALA A 423 -4.45 6.83 12.03
CA ALA A 423 -4.62 6.32 13.38
C ALA A 423 -6.09 6.01 13.71
N GLY A 424 -6.29 5.07 14.62
CA GLY A 424 -7.59 4.73 15.19
C GLY A 424 -7.42 3.71 16.32
N SER A 425 -8.49 3.46 17.08
CA SER A 425 -8.51 2.46 18.15
C SER A 425 -8.81 1.04 17.65
N ASP A 426 -8.64 0.79 16.36
CA ASP A 426 -9.29 -0.30 15.61
C ASP A 426 -8.32 -1.27 14.92
N ALA A 427 -7.04 -1.24 15.32
CA ALA A 427 -6.01 -2.16 14.83
C ALA A 427 -5.88 -2.24 13.30
N TRP A 428 -6.25 -1.15 12.60
CA TRP A 428 -6.10 -1.11 11.16
C TRP A 428 -4.66 -0.81 10.78
N HIS A 429 -4.01 -1.81 10.18
CA HIS A 429 -2.64 -1.76 9.67
C HIS A 429 -2.65 -1.84 8.13
N PRO A 430 -2.97 -0.73 7.45
CA PRO A 430 -3.05 -0.73 5.99
C PRO A 430 -1.72 -1.10 5.30
N ASP A 431 -0.58 -0.87 5.94
CA ASP A 431 0.75 -1.32 5.49
C ASP A 431 0.91 -2.84 5.52
N GLU A 432 0.46 -3.50 6.59
CA GLU A 432 0.52 -4.98 6.68
C GLU A 432 -0.48 -5.64 5.75
N ILE A 433 -1.66 -5.03 5.62
CA ILE A 433 -2.61 -5.40 4.58
C ILE A 433 -1.90 -5.24 3.23
N CYS A 434 -1.16 -4.15 3.01
CA CYS A 434 -0.50 -3.84 1.74
C CYS A 434 0.81 -4.54 1.40
N ALA A 435 1.32 -5.35 2.31
CA ALA A 435 2.60 -6.02 2.15
C ALA A 435 2.63 -6.95 0.93
N THR A 436 3.76 -6.95 0.22
CA THR A 436 3.98 -7.87 -0.91
C THR A 436 3.92 -9.32 -0.45
N HIS A 437 3.17 -10.14 -1.17
CA HIS A 437 3.02 -11.55 -0.86
C HIS A 437 4.14 -12.38 -1.49
N THR A 438 4.58 -13.43 -0.81
CA THR A 438 5.72 -14.26 -1.28
C THR A 438 5.31 -15.07 -2.51
N ALA A 439 6.16 -15.06 -3.55
CA ALA A 439 5.94 -15.87 -4.76
C ALA A 439 6.08 -17.36 -4.46
N PRO A 440 5.19 -18.22 -4.99
CA PRO A 440 5.30 -19.66 -4.80
C PRO A 440 6.53 -20.19 -5.54
N VAL A 441 7.29 -21.08 -4.93
CA VAL A 441 8.37 -21.81 -5.62
C VAL A 441 7.75 -23.01 -6.32
N VAL A 442 7.64 -22.92 -7.66
CA VAL A 442 6.91 -23.89 -8.49
C VAL A 442 7.87 -24.89 -9.13
N ALA A 443 7.54 -26.17 -9.04
CA ALA A 443 8.13 -27.25 -9.81
C ALA A 443 7.11 -27.80 -10.83
N LEU A 444 7.61 -28.30 -11.97
CA LEU A 444 6.82 -28.98 -12.99
C LEU A 444 7.33 -30.40 -13.16
N ASP A 445 6.45 -31.38 -12.99
CA ASP A 445 6.71 -32.77 -13.35
C ASP A 445 5.63 -33.26 -14.33
N ALA A 446 6.06 -33.72 -15.50
CA ALA A 446 5.21 -33.96 -16.66
C ALA A 446 4.28 -32.76 -16.93
N ALA A 447 2.99 -32.90 -16.60
CA ALA A 447 1.95 -31.89 -16.80
C ALA A 447 1.46 -31.27 -15.47
N THR A 448 2.11 -31.57 -14.35
CA THR A 448 1.62 -31.20 -13.01
C THR A 448 2.55 -30.18 -12.37
N LEU A 449 2.00 -29.01 -12.07
CA LEU A 449 2.65 -28.01 -11.25
C LEU A 449 2.51 -28.37 -9.78
N THR A 450 3.56 -28.17 -8.99
CA THR A 450 3.56 -28.35 -7.52
C THR A 450 4.34 -27.23 -6.84
N TRP A 451 3.95 -26.86 -5.63
CA TRP A 451 4.65 -25.86 -4.81
C TRP A 451 4.42 -26.12 -3.32
N ASN A 452 5.18 -25.43 -2.46
CA ASN A 452 4.94 -25.43 -1.01
C ASN A 452 3.89 -24.38 -0.65
N ALA A 453 3.12 -24.64 0.41
CA ALA A 453 2.15 -23.69 0.92
C ALA A 453 2.84 -22.37 1.32
N VAL A 454 2.34 -21.27 0.77
CA VAL A 454 2.76 -19.91 1.13
C VAL A 454 1.87 -19.43 2.29
N PRO A 455 2.44 -19.01 3.45
CA PRO A 455 1.67 -18.51 4.59
C PRO A 455 0.67 -17.41 4.22
N TYR A 456 -0.46 -17.33 4.94
CA TYR A 456 -1.52 -16.32 4.75
C TYR A 456 -2.15 -16.26 3.34
N THR A 457 -2.04 -17.33 2.55
CA THR A 457 -2.62 -17.45 1.21
C THR A 457 -4.03 -18.03 1.27
N ILE A 458 -4.99 -17.38 0.60
CA ILE A 458 -6.35 -17.93 0.44
C ILE A 458 -6.43 -18.90 -0.74
N CYS A 459 -5.78 -18.61 -1.86
CA CYS A 459 -5.74 -19.46 -3.04
C CYS A 459 -4.55 -19.11 -3.94
N TYR A 460 -4.31 -19.94 -4.94
CA TYR A 460 -3.34 -19.71 -6.01
C TYR A 460 -4.07 -19.46 -7.31
N VAL A 461 -3.69 -18.41 -8.03
CA VAL A 461 -4.17 -18.12 -9.37
C VAL A 461 -3.21 -18.73 -10.38
N ILE A 462 -3.76 -19.51 -11.30
CA ILE A 462 -3.04 -20.09 -12.44
C ILE A 462 -3.36 -19.24 -13.66
N ARG A 463 -2.32 -18.85 -14.38
CA ARG A 463 -2.46 -18.13 -15.65
C ARG A 463 -1.90 -18.95 -16.80
N SER A 464 -2.48 -18.78 -17.98
CA SER A 464 -1.92 -19.27 -19.23
C SER A 464 -1.70 -18.07 -20.15
N GLN A 465 -0.48 -17.91 -20.66
CA GLN A 465 -0.09 -16.75 -21.48
C GLN A 465 -0.46 -15.41 -20.82
N GLY A 466 -0.29 -15.31 -19.50
CA GLY A 466 -0.60 -14.12 -18.70
C GLY A 466 -2.09 -13.88 -18.41
N LYS A 467 -3.00 -14.70 -18.95
CA LYS A 467 -4.44 -14.58 -18.71
C LYS A 467 -4.90 -15.53 -17.63
N PHE A 468 -5.89 -15.12 -16.84
CA PHE A 468 -6.51 -15.97 -15.83
C PHE A 468 -7.02 -17.27 -16.46
N LEU A 469 -6.50 -18.41 -15.99
CA LEU A 469 -6.93 -19.74 -16.37
C LEU A 469 -7.86 -20.32 -15.30
N ASP A 470 -7.39 -20.35 -14.05
CA ASP A 470 -8.09 -21.00 -12.94
C ASP A 470 -7.58 -20.50 -11.57
N ALA A 471 -8.25 -20.90 -10.50
CA ALA A 471 -7.78 -20.72 -9.13
C ALA A 471 -7.94 -22.01 -8.31
N THR A 472 -6.95 -22.33 -7.50
CA THR A 472 -6.95 -23.55 -6.65
C THR A 472 -6.54 -23.24 -5.22
N THR A 473 -7.07 -23.97 -4.26
CA THR A 473 -6.58 -23.98 -2.87
C THR A 473 -5.50 -25.03 -2.65
N ASP A 474 -5.36 -25.98 -3.58
CA ASP A 474 -4.35 -27.02 -3.51
C ASP A 474 -2.98 -26.46 -3.91
N CYS A 475 -1.92 -27.05 -3.38
CA CYS A 475 -0.55 -26.69 -3.76
C CYS A 475 -0.05 -27.45 -5.00
N GLN A 476 -0.98 -27.80 -5.88
CA GLN A 476 -0.72 -28.47 -7.15
C GLN A 476 -1.78 -28.11 -8.19
N TYR A 477 -1.42 -28.22 -9.47
CA TYR A 477 -2.35 -27.99 -10.58
C TYR A 477 -1.99 -28.81 -11.81
N GLN A 478 -2.99 -29.47 -12.40
CA GLN A 478 -2.83 -30.25 -13.62
C GLN A 478 -3.00 -29.35 -14.85
N LEU A 479 -1.94 -29.17 -15.63
CA LEU A 479 -1.96 -28.35 -16.84
C LEU A 479 -2.76 -29.04 -17.95
N PRO A 480 -3.65 -28.31 -18.65
CA PRO A 480 -4.53 -28.91 -19.65
C PRO A 480 -3.84 -29.19 -21.00
N ALA A 481 -2.77 -28.46 -21.29
CA ALA A 481 -2.03 -28.54 -22.55
C ALA A 481 -0.63 -27.95 -22.40
N TYR A 482 0.23 -28.12 -23.40
CA TYR A 482 1.50 -27.41 -23.47
C TYR A 482 1.30 -25.91 -23.63
N GLY A 483 2.14 -25.11 -22.98
CA GLY A 483 2.08 -23.66 -23.02
C GLY A 483 2.91 -22.98 -21.93
N GLU A 484 2.87 -21.65 -21.94
CA GLU A 484 3.41 -20.81 -20.87
C GLU A 484 2.35 -20.60 -19.79
N TYR A 485 2.77 -20.83 -18.54
CA TYR A 485 1.92 -20.72 -17.36
C TYR A 485 2.59 -19.88 -16.28
N SER A 486 1.80 -19.37 -15.35
CA SER A 486 2.33 -18.83 -14.09
C SER A 486 1.42 -19.16 -12.91
N VAL A 487 2.03 -19.20 -11.72
CA VAL A 487 1.33 -19.37 -10.45
C VAL A 487 1.59 -18.15 -9.59
N GLU A 488 0.52 -17.57 -9.05
CA GLU A 488 0.54 -16.44 -8.12
C GLU A 488 -0.19 -16.85 -6.83
N ALA A 489 0.37 -16.54 -5.67
CA ALA A 489 -0.31 -16.71 -4.40
C ALA A 489 -1.16 -15.47 -4.09
N ILE A 490 -2.41 -15.65 -3.70
CA ILE A 490 -3.32 -14.57 -3.30
C ILE A 490 -3.42 -14.53 -1.78
N GLY A 491 -2.94 -13.45 -1.17
CA GLY A 491 -3.02 -13.22 0.27
C GLY A 491 -4.44 -12.93 0.76
N GLU A 492 -4.65 -12.99 2.07
CA GLU A 492 -5.97 -12.83 2.71
C GLU A 492 -6.70 -11.50 2.46
N TYR A 493 -6.04 -10.48 1.91
CA TYR A 493 -6.70 -9.22 1.59
C TYR A 493 -6.78 -8.94 0.08
N GLY A 494 -6.19 -9.77 -0.76
CA GLY A 494 -6.28 -9.69 -2.22
C GLY A 494 -4.97 -9.58 -2.99
N PHE A 495 -3.85 -9.50 -2.27
CA PHE A 495 -2.50 -9.31 -2.78
C PHE A 495 -2.01 -10.51 -3.56
N SER A 496 -1.78 -10.33 -4.84
CA SER A 496 -1.02 -11.32 -5.63
C SER A 496 0.47 -11.19 -5.35
N SER A 497 1.13 -12.33 -5.18
CA SER A 497 2.59 -12.40 -5.28
C SER A 497 3.04 -12.09 -6.71
N GLU A 498 4.34 -11.83 -6.90
CA GLU A 498 4.92 -11.91 -8.24
C GLU A 498 4.64 -13.30 -8.88
N PRO A 499 4.38 -13.36 -10.20
CA PRO A 499 4.10 -14.61 -10.88
C PRO A 499 5.34 -15.47 -11.04
N THR A 500 5.28 -16.71 -10.58
CA THR A 500 6.28 -17.72 -10.91
C THR A 500 5.95 -18.34 -12.26
N LYS A 501 6.69 -17.95 -13.29
CA LYS A 501 6.49 -18.41 -14.67
C LYS A 501 7.08 -19.81 -14.89
N VAL A 502 6.36 -20.63 -15.64
CA VAL A 502 6.73 -22.00 -16.00
C VAL A 502 6.37 -22.27 -17.45
N LEU A 503 7.25 -22.95 -18.18
CA LEU A 503 6.97 -23.42 -19.54
C LEU A 503 6.73 -24.93 -19.52
N TYR A 504 5.52 -25.35 -19.88
CA TYR A 504 5.21 -26.76 -20.13
C TYR A 504 5.28 -27.03 -21.63
N ALA A 505 6.38 -27.60 -22.09
CA ALA A 505 6.64 -27.85 -23.51
C ALA A 505 6.51 -29.33 -23.86
N ASP A 506 6.10 -29.63 -25.10
CA ASP A 506 6.05 -30.98 -25.61
C ASP A 506 7.47 -31.55 -25.79
N PRO A 507 7.85 -32.60 -25.05
CA PRO A 507 9.13 -33.24 -25.25
C PRO A 507 9.29 -33.81 -26.66
N ALA A 508 8.20 -34.14 -27.37
CA ALA A 508 8.24 -34.61 -28.75
C ALA A 508 8.34 -33.46 -29.78
N ALA A 509 7.95 -32.23 -29.42
CA ALA A 509 8.16 -31.04 -30.25
C ALA A 509 9.58 -30.48 -30.14
N LEU A 510 10.37 -30.95 -29.17
CA LEU A 510 11.83 -30.93 -29.28
C LEU A 510 12.19 -31.89 -30.41
N THR A 511 12.06 -31.40 -31.64
CA THR A 511 12.56 -32.11 -32.81
C THR A 511 14.04 -32.40 -32.56
N GLN A 512 14.40 -33.68 -32.52
CA GLN A 512 15.77 -34.05 -32.81
C GLN A 512 16.12 -33.34 -34.12
N PRO A 513 17.33 -32.77 -34.23
CA PRO A 513 17.71 -32.17 -35.48
C PRO A 513 17.47 -33.17 -36.61
N SER A 514 16.63 -32.80 -37.58
CA SER A 514 16.82 -33.29 -38.94
C SER A 514 18.32 -33.20 -39.22
N ALA A 515 18.95 -34.23 -39.80
CA ALA A 515 20.40 -34.46 -40.05
C ALA A 515 21.32 -33.25 -40.40
N ALA A 516 21.21 -32.14 -39.66
CA ALA A 516 21.64 -30.79 -39.99
C ALA A 516 22.79 -30.35 -39.08
N TYR A 517 23.10 -31.16 -38.08
CA TYR A 517 24.39 -31.15 -37.40
C TYR A 517 24.71 -32.52 -36.82
N THR A 518 25.99 -32.75 -36.56
CA THR A 518 26.49 -33.84 -35.72
C THR A 518 27.39 -33.25 -34.64
N TYR A 519 27.49 -33.90 -33.49
CA TYR A 519 28.49 -33.55 -32.50
C TYR A 519 29.16 -34.79 -31.90
N LYS A 520 30.35 -34.57 -31.38
CA LYS A 520 31.11 -35.55 -30.61
C LYS A 520 31.82 -34.83 -29.48
N VAL A 521 31.83 -35.44 -28.30
CA VAL A 521 32.67 -35.03 -27.18
C VAL A 521 33.85 -36.00 -27.12
N ASP A 522 35.07 -35.48 -27.12
CA ASP A 522 36.28 -36.30 -26.99
C ASP A 522 37.39 -35.49 -26.30
N ALA A 523 38.07 -36.08 -25.32
CA ALA A 523 39.20 -35.48 -24.61
C ALA A 523 39.00 -34.00 -24.16
N GLY A 524 37.83 -33.67 -23.60
CA GLY A 524 37.50 -32.31 -23.14
C GLY A 524 37.17 -31.31 -24.26
N MET A 525 37.01 -31.79 -25.49
CA MET A 525 36.65 -30.99 -26.66
C MET A 525 35.26 -31.36 -27.15
N LEU A 526 34.45 -30.34 -27.46
CA LEU A 526 33.20 -30.51 -28.20
C LEU A 526 33.45 -30.22 -29.67
N HIS A 527 33.29 -31.25 -30.48
CA HIS A 527 33.30 -31.16 -31.93
C HIS A 527 31.86 -31.01 -32.39
N VAL A 528 31.53 -29.91 -33.06
CA VAL A 528 30.21 -29.72 -33.68
C VAL A 528 30.39 -29.44 -35.16
N GLU A 529 29.72 -30.23 -35.97
CA GLU A 529 29.66 -30.06 -37.42
C GLU A 529 28.24 -29.68 -37.77
N SER A 530 28.01 -28.41 -38.12
CA SER A 530 26.71 -27.93 -38.60
C SER A 530 26.72 -27.87 -40.12
N PHE A 531 25.66 -28.38 -40.73
CA PHE A 531 25.39 -28.29 -42.17
C PHE A 531 24.57 -27.05 -42.54
N LEU A 532 24.27 -26.17 -41.57
CA LEU A 532 23.44 -24.98 -41.77
C LEU A 532 24.26 -23.68 -41.70
N PRO A 533 24.15 -22.78 -42.71
CA PRO A 533 24.87 -21.50 -42.72
C PRO A 533 24.46 -20.60 -41.54
N ASN A 534 25.39 -19.76 -41.05
CA ASN A 534 25.15 -18.73 -40.03
C ASN A 534 24.54 -19.26 -38.72
N THR A 535 25.00 -20.42 -38.26
CA THR A 535 24.52 -21.05 -37.03
C THR A 535 25.33 -20.57 -35.83
N SER A 536 24.65 -20.07 -34.81
CA SER A 536 25.23 -19.80 -33.49
C SER A 536 25.06 -21.01 -32.58
N LEU A 537 26.10 -21.31 -31.80
CA LEU A 537 26.10 -22.32 -30.75
C LEU A 537 26.20 -21.64 -29.40
N LYS A 538 25.39 -22.08 -28.43
CA LYS A 538 25.51 -21.73 -27.02
C LYS A 538 25.48 -22.98 -26.16
N LEU A 539 26.27 -23.01 -25.10
CA LEU A 539 26.16 -24.02 -24.04
C LEU A 539 25.65 -23.36 -22.77
N PHE A 540 24.75 -24.05 -22.08
CA PHE A 540 24.23 -23.64 -20.78
C PHE A 540 24.48 -24.75 -19.76
N ASP A 541 24.85 -24.36 -18.55
CA ASP A 541 24.78 -25.28 -17.42
C ASP A 541 23.31 -25.50 -17.00
N MET A 542 23.09 -26.42 -16.05
CA MET A 542 21.75 -26.74 -15.56
C MET A 542 21.12 -25.63 -14.71
N THR A 543 21.87 -24.58 -14.38
CA THR A 543 21.33 -23.36 -13.74
C THR A 543 20.85 -22.32 -14.76
N GLY A 544 21.06 -22.59 -16.06
CA GLY A 544 20.71 -21.68 -17.15
C GLY A 544 21.78 -20.63 -17.45
N LYS A 545 22.96 -20.70 -16.84
CA LYS A 545 24.07 -19.81 -17.15
C LYS A 545 24.72 -20.22 -18.47
N CYS A 546 24.91 -19.26 -19.37
CA CYS A 546 25.64 -19.50 -20.62
C CYS A 546 27.13 -19.64 -20.35
N VAL A 547 27.70 -20.82 -20.63
CA VAL A 547 29.12 -21.15 -20.40
C VAL A 547 29.95 -21.06 -21.68
N LEU A 548 29.32 -21.12 -22.85
CA LEU A 548 29.96 -20.93 -24.15
C LEU A 548 28.97 -20.28 -25.12
N SER A 549 29.43 -19.35 -25.95
CA SER A 549 28.64 -18.75 -27.04
C SER A 549 29.54 -18.44 -28.23
N GLN A 550 29.23 -18.99 -29.40
CA GLN A 550 30.11 -18.91 -30.56
C GLN A 550 29.33 -18.96 -31.88
N GLN A 551 29.81 -18.22 -32.89
CA GLN A 551 29.34 -18.39 -34.27
C GLN A 551 30.09 -19.53 -34.96
N MET A 552 29.36 -20.43 -35.60
CA MET A 552 29.92 -21.59 -36.29
C MET A 552 30.35 -21.25 -37.71
N ALA A 553 31.52 -21.76 -38.10
CA ALA A 553 32.07 -21.68 -39.45
C ALA A 553 32.20 -23.09 -40.05
N GLY A 554 31.09 -23.82 -40.13
CA GLY A 554 31.08 -25.24 -40.50
C GLY A 554 31.52 -26.13 -39.34
N LYS A 555 32.52 -27.00 -39.56
CA LYS A 555 33.06 -27.86 -38.51
C LYS A 555 33.87 -27.03 -37.52
N THR A 556 33.39 -26.95 -36.29
CA THR A 556 33.99 -26.12 -35.25
C THR A 556 34.27 -26.97 -34.00
N VAL A 557 35.38 -26.70 -33.32
CA VAL A 557 35.82 -27.46 -32.15
C VAL A 557 36.09 -26.50 -31.01
N PHE A 558 35.56 -26.82 -29.83
CA PHE A 558 35.64 -25.95 -28.65
C PHE A 558 36.22 -26.70 -27.46
N PRO A 559 37.16 -26.12 -26.71
CA PRO A 559 37.50 -26.63 -25.39
C PRO A 559 36.33 -26.40 -24.46
N ILE A 560 35.97 -27.42 -23.67
CA ILE A 560 35.00 -27.28 -22.60
C ILE A 560 35.67 -27.62 -21.28
N ASN A 561 35.69 -26.62 -20.39
CA ASN A 561 36.28 -26.74 -19.06
C ASN A 561 35.26 -27.16 -18.00
N GLU A 562 34.00 -27.34 -18.39
CA GLU A 562 32.87 -27.73 -17.54
C GLU A 562 32.66 -29.26 -17.63
N GLN A 563 32.55 -29.94 -16.49
CA GLN A 563 32.18 -31.37 -16.41
C GLN A 563 30.71 -31.51 -16.03
N GLY A 564 30.04 -32.55 -16.54
CA GLY A 564 28.65 -32.86 -16.21
C GLY A 564 27.65 -32.65 -17.35
N LEU A 565 26.38 -32.46 -16.99
CA LEU A 565 25.26 -32.31 -17.93
C LEU A 565 25.14 -30.84 -18.36
N LEU A 566 25.21 -30.58 -19.67
CA LEU A 566 24.98 -29.26 -20.27
C LEU A 566 23.84 -29.31 -21.29
N LEU A 567 23.28 -28.13 -21.57
CA LEU A 567 22.35 -27.91 -22.68
C LEU A 567 23.06 -27.17 -23.82
N MET A 568 23.18 -27.83 -24.97
CA MET A 568 23.66 -27.23 -26.21
C MET A 568 22.49 -26.64 -26.99
N GLN A 569 22.53 -25.34 -27.26
CA GLN A 569 21.60 -24.63 -28.14
C GLN A 569 22.29 -24.31 -29.46
N LEU A 570 21.61 -24.59 -30.57
CA LEU A 570 21.99 -24.16 -31.92
C LEU A 570 20.88 -23.27 -32.48
N GLU A 571 21.23 -22.16 -33.12
CA GLU A 571 20.24 -21.20 -33.62
C GLU A 571 20.71 -20.51 -34.90
N ASN A 572 19.84 -20.45 -35.91
CA ASN A 572 20.04 -19.73 -37.17
C ASN A 572 18.70 -19.20 -37.72
N ALA A 573 18.70 -18.71 -38.96
CA ALA A 573 17.50 -18.17 -39.62
C ALA A 573 16.37 -19.19 -39.84
N GLN A 574 16.65 -20.49 -39.76
CA GLN A 574 15.70 -21.59 -39.96
C GLN A 574 15.11 -22.11 -38.65
N GLY A 575 15.68 -21.78 -37.49
CA GLY A 575 15.14 -22.18 -36.20
C GLY A 575 16.15 -22.26 -35.07
N ARG A 576 15.68 -22.78 -33.93
CA ARG A 576 16.44 -23.02 -32.71
C ARG A 576 16.29 -24.49 -32.29
N TRP A 577 17.40 -25.13 -31.96
CA TRP A 577 17.48 -26.52 -31.50
C TRP A 577 18.20 -26.57 -30.16
N VAL A 578 17.77 -27.47 -29.26
CA VAL A 578 18.39 -27.66 -27.94
C VAL A 578 18.60 -29.14 -27.67
N GLU A 579 19.80 -29.52 -27.25
CA GLU A 579 20.17 -30.91 -26.97
C GLU A 579 20.92 -31.02 -25.63
N LYS A 580 20.70 -32.13 -24.91
CA LYS A 580 21.46 -32.47 -23.71
C LYS A 580 22.77 -33.12 -24.13
N ILE A 581 23.89 -32.60 -23.65
CA ILE A 581 25.21 -33.23 -23.82
C ILE A 581 25.79 -33.59 -22.46
N ILE A 582 26.42 -34.76 -22.36
CA ILE A 582 27.09 -35.22 -21.14
C ILE A 582 28.59 -35.15 -21.39
N LEU A 583 29.29 -34.37 -20.58
CA LEU A 583 30.75 -34.25 -20.59
C LEU A 583 31.31 -35.05 -19.42
N GLN A 584 32.09 -36.09 -19.75
CA GLN A 584 32.80 -36.93 -18.78
C GLN A 584 34.14 -36.30 -18.38
#